data_AF-A0AAJ3LBR9-F1
#
_entry.id   AF-A0AAJ3LBR9-F1
#
_cell.length_a   1.000
_cell.length_b   1.000
_cell.length_c   1.000
_cell.angle_alpha   90.00
_cell.angle_beta   90.00
_cell.angle_gamma   90.00
#
_symmetry.space_group_name_H-M   'P 1'
#
loop_
_entity.id
_entity.type
_entity.pdbx_description
1 polymer ?
#
loop_
_entity_poly.entity_id
_entity_poly.type
_entity_poly.pdbx_seq_one_letter_code
_entity_poly.pdbx_strand_id
1 'polypeptide(L)'
;MIRTTGRLKTAMVFAAYLFCAGTANAANEELAQEVRESMQEQWDNDTSPGENKIKDLTLIKRGENKYRGIVEVEGPDGPETLIVKVMVDDDNLIWEVVD
;
A
#
# COMPACT_ATOMS: atom_id res chain seq x y z
N MET A 1 11.94 36.87 54.15
CA MET A 1 12.77 35.98 53.30
C MET A 1 11.97 34.70 53.06
N ILE A 2 11.28 34.52 51.92
CA ILE A 2 11.76 33.83 50.67
C ILE A 2 12.23 32.39 51.00
N ARG A 3 11.73 31.27 50.46
CA ARG A 3 10.89 30.96 49.29
C ARG A 3 10.32 29.54 49.44
N THR A 4 9.17 29.35 48.80
CA THR A 4 8.54 28.13 48.28
C THR A 4 9.45 26.92 47.96
N THR A 5 9.05 25.72 48.40
CA THR A 5 9.48 24.45 47.80
C THR A 5 8.28 23.82 47.10
N GLY A 6 8.29 23.91 45.76
CA GLY A 6 7.19 23.49 44.89
C GLY A 6 7.06 21.96 44.79
N ARG A 7 5.81 21.51 44.71
CA ARG A 7 5.42 20.18 44.25
C ARG A 7 5.91 19.98 42.81
N LEU A 8 6.86 19.07 42.57
CA LEU A 8 7.09 18.52 41.24
C LEU A 8 6.22 17.26 41.08
N LYS A 9 5.10 17.40 40.38
CA LYS A 9 4.38 16.29 39.74
C LYS A 9 4.36 16.57 38.25
N THR A 10 5.40 16.15 37.53
CA THR A 10 5.34 16.16 36.06
C THR A 10 6.42 15.25 35.49
N ALA A 11 6.03 14.05 35.07
CA ALA A 11 6.71 13.26 34.05
C ALA A 11 5.82 12.07 33.67
N MET A 12 4.69 12.35 33.01
CA MET A 12 3.96 11.33 32.26
C MET A 12 3.42 12.02 31.02
N VAL A 13 3.35 11.29 29.92
CA VAL A 13 2.94 11.71 28.56
C VAL A 13 4.14 12.08 27.68
N PHE A 14 4.88 11.08 27.21
CA PHE A 14 5.65 11.18 25.96
C PHE A 14 5.87 9.82 25.25
N ALA A 15 4.96 8.85 25.42
CA ALA A 15 5.10 7.52 24.82
C ALA A 15 4.06 7.17 23.73
N ALA A 16 3.08 8.04 23.45
CA ALA A 16 1.97 7.70 22.55
C ALA A 16 2.21 8.02 21.05
N TYR A 17 3.29 8.71 20.69
CA TYR A 17 3.46 9.21 19.32
C TYR A 17 4.13 8.25 18.34
N LEU A 18 4.67 7.11 18.79
CA LEU A 18 5.40 6.18 17.90
C LEU A 18 4.53 5.06 17.29
N PHE A 19 3.24 4.97 17.63
CA PHE A 19 2.39 3.88 17.16
C PHE A 19 1.62 4.16 15.85
N CYS A 20 1.56 5.41 15.40
CA CYS A 20 0.75 5.77 14.22
C CYS A 20 1.48 5.64 12.87
N ALA A 21 2.81 5.43 12.86
CA ALA A 21 3.58 5.32 11.60
C ALA A 21 3.55 3.90 10.99
N GLY A 22 3.23 2.87 11.78
CA GLY A 22 3.18 1.48 11.32
C GLY A 22 1.92 1.12 10.55
N THR A 23 0.78 1.75 10.86
CA THR A 23 -0.53 1.36 10.30
C THR A 23 -0.70 1.74 8.85
N ALA A 24 -0.13 2.88 8.43
CA ALA A 24 -0.26 3.37 7.06
C ALA A 24 0.54 2.50 6.05
N ASN A 25 1.67 1.93 6.47
CA ASN A 25 2.47 1.05 5.62
C ASN A 25 1.78 -0.32 5.47
N ALA A 26 1.30 -0.90 6.58
CA ALA A 26 0.60 -2.17 6.55
C ALA A 26 -0.67 -2.13 5.67
N ALA A 27 -1.48 -1.08 5.77
CA ALA A 27 -2.68 -0.93 4.94
C ALA A 27 -2.36 -0.77 3.44
N ASN A 28 -1.21 -0.18 3.10
CA ASN A 28 -0.79 -0.03 1.71
C ASN A 28 -0.23 -1.34 1.13
N GLU A 29 0.42 -2.16 1.97
CA GLU A 29 0.89 -3.51 1.61
C GLU A 29 -0.30 -4.48 1.40
N GLU A 30 -1.30 -4.43 2.28
CA GLU A 30 -2.54 -5.22 2.15
C GLU A 30 -3.28 -4.88 0.84
N LEU A 31 -3.50 -3.60 0.57
CA LEU A 31 -4.09 -3.17 -0.70
C LEU A 31 -3.24 -3.58 -1.92
N ALA A 32 -1.90 -3.51 -1.81
CA ALA A 32 -1.03 -3.94 -2.89
C ALA A 32 -1.16 -5.44 -3.19
N GLN A 33 -1.32 -6.25 -2.14
CA GLN A 33 -1.58 -7.67 -2.26
C GLN A 33 -2.93 -7.94 -2.94
N GLU A 34 -4.01 -7.28 -2.52
CA GLU A 34 -5.34 -7.45 -3.11
C GLU A 34 -5.37 -7.10 -4.60
N VAL A 35 -4.75 -5.97 -4.98
CA VAL A 35 -4.65 -5.57 -6.40
C VAL A 35 -3.86 -6.62 -7.18
N ARG A 36 -2.74 -7.11 -6.64
CA ARG A 36 -1.92 -8.14 -7.28
C ARG A 36 -2.71 -9.44 -7.50
N GLU A 37 -3.45 -9.88 -6.49
CA GLU A 37 -4.26 -11.10 -6.58
C GLU A 37 -5.37 -10.95 -7.63
N SER A 38 -6.09 -9.82 -7.62
CA SER A 38 -7.11 -9.50 -8.61
C SER A 38 -6.55 -9.45 -10.04
N MET A 39 -5.40 -8.81 -10.22
CA MET A 39 -4.73 -8.76 -11.52
C MET A 39 -4.30 -10.14 -12.02
N GLN A 40 -3.67 -10.92 -11.15
CA GLN A 40 -3.20 -12.26 -11.52
C GLN A 40 -4.39 -13.17 -11.87
N GLU A 41 -5.47 -13.13 -11.09
CA GLU A 41 -6.69 -13.89 -11.37
C GLU A 41 -7.29 -13.50 -12.72
N GLN A 42 -7.38 -12.20 -13.03
CA GLN A 42 -7.90 -11.76 -14.31
C GLN A 42 -7.00 -12.22 -15.47
N TRP A 43 -5.68 -12.09 -15.36
CA TRP A 43 -4.77 -12.54 -16.42
C TRP A 43 -4.74 -14.05 -16.59
N ASP A 44 -4.83 -14.83 -15.53
CA ASP A 44 -4.92 -16.29 -15.62
C ASP A 44 -6.24 -16.74 -16.29
N ASN A 45 -7.29 -15.90 -16.27
CA ASN A 45 -8.55 -16.13 -17.00
C ASN A 45 -8.51 -15.63 -18.45
N ASP A 46 -7.86 -14.49 -18.71
CA ASP A 46 -7.80 -13.84 -20.03
C ASP A 46 -6.70 -14.45 -20.93
N THR A 47 -5.67 -15.05 -20.33
CA THR A 47 -4.49 -15.63 -21.00
C THR A 47 -4.21 -17.07 -20.52
N SER A 48 -3.13 -17.70 -20.99
CA SER A 48 -2.76 -19.01 -20.45
C SER A 48 -2.26 -18.86 -19.00
N PRO A 49 -2.75 -19.65 -18.04
CA PRO A 49 -2.31 -19.55 -16.65
C PRO A 49 -0.79 -19.62 -16.50
N GLY A 50 -0.22 -18.64 -15.80
CA GLY A 50 1.22 -18.54 -15.58
C GLY A 50 2.07 -18.02 -16.75
N GLU A 51 1.46 -17.58 -17.85
CA GLU A 51 2.15 -16.90 -18.95
C GLU A 51 2.66 -15.51 -18.53
N ASN A 52 1.86 -14.77 -17.77
CA ASN A 52 2.22 -13.48 -17.18
C ASN A 52 2.14 -13.57 -15.66
N LYS A 53 3.30 -13.57 -15.00
CA LYS A 53 3.38 -13.70 -13.54
C LYS A 53 3.76 -12.38 -12.88
N ILE A 54 2.88 -11.85 -12.04
CA ILE A 54 3.19 -10.68 -11.23
C ILE A 54 4.17 -11.07 -10.12
N LYS A 55 5.34 -10.42 -10.11
CA LYS A 55 6.41 -10.62 -9.11
C LYS A 55 6.19 -9.71 -7.91
N ASP A 56 5.96 -8.44 -8.18
CA ASP A 56 5.79 -7.40 -7.18
C ASP A 56 4.81 -6.32 -7.64
N LEU A 57 4.22 -5.63 -6.67
CA LEU A 57 3.33 -4.51 -6.90
C LEU A 57 3.56 -3.46 -5.81
N THR A 58 4.02 -2.28 -6.20
CA THR A 58 4.19 -1.14 -5.30
C THR A 58 3.11 -0.09 -5.54
N LEU A 59 2.36 0.28 -4.50
CA LEU A 59 1.35 1.34 -4.56
C LEU A 59 1.86 2.67 -4.02
N ILE A 60 1.68 3.73 -4.81
CA ILE A 60 1.98 5.11 -4.43
C ILE A 60 0.66 5.88 -4.33
N LYS A 61 0.28 6.31 -3.13
CA LYS A 61 -0.93 7.11 -2.92
C LYS A 61 -0.85 8.46 -3.65
N ARG A 62 -1.88 8.79 -4.43
CA ARG A 62 -1.99 10.04 -5.21
C ARG A 62 -3.12 10.95 -4.73
N GLY A 63 -4.09 10.40 -4.01
CA GLY A 63 -5.21 11.13 -3.45
C GLY A 63 -6.01 10.25 -2.50
N GLU A 64 -7.17 10.75 -2.08
CA GLU A 64 -8.19 9.92 -1.45
C GLU A 64 -8.56 8.80 -2.43
N ASN A 65 -8.44 7.55 -1.98
CA ASN A 65 -8.89 6.38 -2.72
C ASN A 65 -8.23 6.15 -4.09
N LYS A 66 -7.10 6.83 -4.36
CA LYS A 66 -6.42 6.82 -5.66
C LYS A 66 -4.94 6.54 -5.52
N TYR A 67 -4.47 5.54 -6.26
CA TYR A 67 -3.10 5.06 -6.21
C TYR A 67 -2.55 4.88 -7.62
N ARG A 68 -1.23 5.06 -7.75
CA ARG A 68 -0.47 4.63 -8.92
C ARG A 68 0.32 3.40 -8.51
N GLY A 69 0.07 2.28 -9.18
CA GLY A 69 0.83 1.05 -9.02
C GLY A 69 1.97 0.96 -10.02
N ILE A 70 3.09 0.40 -9.56
CA ILE A 70 4.19 -0.07 -10.39
C ILE A 70 4.18 -1.59 -10.24
N VAL A 71 3.98 -2.31 -11.33
CA VAL A 71 3.82 -3.77 -11.35
C VAL A 71 5.02 -4.36 -12.07
N GLU A 72 5.73 -5.26 -11.41
CA GLU A 72 6.78 -6.05 -12.04
C GLU A 72 6.22 -7.39 -12.50
N VAL A 73 6.31 -7.66 -13.79
CA VAL A 73 5.76 -8.87 -14.42
C VAL A 73 6.90 -9.66 -15.05
N GLU A 74 6.79 -10.98 -14.95
CA GLU A 74 7.59 -11.90 -15.76
C GLU A 74 6.68 -12.49 -16.83
N GLY A 75 6.87 -12.03 -18.06
CA GLY A 75 6.19 -12.53 -19.24
C GLY A 75 7.08 -13.48 -20.06
N PRO A 76 6.55 -14.03 -21.16
CA PRO A 76 7.29 -14.95 -22.04
C PRO A 76 8.50 -14.28 -22.72
N ASP A 77 8.44 -12.96 -22.94
CA ASP A 77 9.50 -12.16 -23.56
C ASP A 77 10.54 -11.64 -22.55
N GLY A 78 10.35 -11.92 -21.25
CA GLY A 78 11.21 -11.51 -20.16
C GLY A 78 10.51 -10.60 -19.14
N PRO A 79 11.27 -10.02 -18.19
CA PRO A 79 10.72 -9.15 -17.17
C PRO A 79 10.34 -7.80 -17.77
N GLU A 80 9.16 -7.30 -17.38
CA GLU A 80 8.64 -6.01 -17.76
C GLU A 80 8.08 -5.25 -16.56
N THR A 81 7.94 -3.94 -16.69
CA THR A 81 7.35 -3.08 -15.67
C THR A 81 6.17 -2.33 -16.26
N LEU A 82 5.00 -2.51 -15.64
CA LEU A 82 3.76 -1.87 -16.04
C LEU A 82 3.34 -0.83 -15.01
N ILE A 83 2.61 0.19 -15.48
CA ILE A 83 2.00 1.19 -14.64
C ILE A 83 0.51 0.93 -14.59
N VAL A 84 -0.03 0.88 -13.38
CA VAL A 84 -1.47 0.76 -13.16
C VAL A 84 -2.03 1.96 -12.40
N LYS A 85 -3.27 2.32 -12.69
CA LYS A 85 -4.08 3.16 -11.82
C LYS A 85 -4.96 2.27 -10.98
N VAL A 86 -5.03 2.54 -9.68
CA VAL A 86 -5.91 1.82 -8.75
C VAL A 86 -6.84 2.80 -8.07
N MET A 87 -8.12 2.46 -8.04
CA MET A 87 -9.17 3.16 -7.33
C MET A 87 -9.88 2.19 -6.39
N VAL A 88 -10.02 2.58 -5.13
CA VAL A 88 -10.65 1.75 -4.10
C VAL A 88 -11.72 2.55 -3.35
N ASP A 89 -12.92 2.01 -3.22
CA ASP A 89 -13.93 2.53 -2.30
C ASP A 89 -14.37 1.43 -1.32
N ASP A 90 -15.44 1.67 -0.56
CA ASP A 90 -15.87 0.75 0.50
C ASP A 90 -16.29 -0.64 -0.04
N ASP A 91 -16.67 -0.72 -1.32
CA ASP A 91 -17.24 -1.93 -1.93
C ASP A 91 -16.46 -2.42 -3.15
N ASN A 92 -15.63 -1.56 -3.76
CA ASN A 92 -15.03 -1.80 -5.07
C ASN A 92 -13.51 -1.58 -5.08
N LEU A 93 -12.81 -2.49 -5.74
CA LEU A 93 -11.42 -2.35 -6.14
C LEU A 93 -11.34 -2.41 -7.66
N ILE A 94 -10.87 -1.33 -8.29
CA ILE A 94 -10.76 -1.22 -9.74
C ILE A 94 -9.33 -0.84 -10.09
N TRP A 95 -8.76 -1.52 -11.09
CA TRP A 95 -7.44 -1.20 -11.63
C TRP A 95 -7.45 -1.19 -13.15
N GLU A 96 -6.52 -0.43 -13.73
CA GLU A 96 -6.34 -0.29 -15.17
C GLU A 96 -4.84 -0.18 -15.48
N VAL A 97 -4.35 -0.98 -16.44
CA VAL A 97 -3.00 -0.82 -17.00
C VAL A 97 -3.01 0.38 -17.94
N VAL A 98 -2.06 1.30 -17.73
CA VAL A 98 -2.00 2.57 -18.48
C VAL A 98 -0.70 2.78 -19.23
N ASP A 99 0.33 1.98 -18.93
CA ASP A 99 1.64 1.97 -19.60
C ASP A 99 2.30 0.60 -19.35
#